data_AF-A0A9E2V6K2-F1
#
_entry.id   AF-A0A9E2V6K2-F1
#
_cell.length_a   1.000
_cell.length_b   1.000
_cell.length_c   1.000
_cell.angle_alpha   90.00
_cell.angle_beta   90.00
_cell.angle_gamma   90.00
#
_symmetry.space_group_name_H-M   'P 1'
#
loop_
_entity.id
_entity.type
_entity.pdbx_description
1 polymer ?
#
loop_
_entity_poly.entity_id
_entity_poly.type
_entity_poly.pdbx_seq_one_letter_code
_entity_poly.pdbx_strand_id
1 'polypeptide(L)' 'MPYFKTNDGCSIYFETCDLESSKPVVVFLNGTMQDTLYWRSCANSLKERFSLLLYDARAQGQSDPGNRKLSLQC' A
#
# COMPACT_ATOMS: atom_id res chain seq x y z
N MET A 1 -1.83 -2.42 13.14
CA MET A 1 -1.84 -2.34 11.66
C MET A 1 -0.44 -2.61 11.14
N PRO A 2 -0.26 -3.36 10.05
CA PRO A 2 1.03 -3.94 9.70
C PRO A 2 1.94 -3.00 8.92
N TYR A 3 3.24 -3.21 9.07
CA TYR A 3 4.28 -2.56 8.27
C TYR A 3 5.14 -3.63 7.60
N PHE A 4 5.52 -3.40 6.36
CA PHE A 4 6.56 -4.18 5.69
C PHE A 4 7.92 -3.49 5.88
N LYS A 5 8.90 -4.23 6.40
CA LYS A 5 10.27 -3.73 6.61
C LYS A 5 11.13 -4.06 5.40
N THR A 6 11.71 -3.01 4.83
CA THR A 6 12.65 -3.11 3.71
C THR A 6 14.10 -3.21 4.21
N ASN A 7 15.00 -3.70 3.36
CA ASN A 7 16.41 -3.88 3.70
C ASN A 7 17.18 -2.57 3.96
N ASP A 8 16.65 -1.43 3.53
CA ASP A 8 17.25 -0.11 3.78
C ASP A 8 16.64 0.61 5.00
N GLY A 9 15.86 -0.12 5.80
CA GLY A 9 15.30 0.35 7.07
C GLY A 9 13.95 1.07 6.95
N CYS A 10 13.42 1.24 5.74
CA CYS A 10 12.10 1.85 5.56
C CYS A 10 10.98 0.91 6.05
N SER A 11 10.05 1.47 6.83
CA SER A 11 8.75 0.87 7.13
C SER A 11 7.72 1.31 6.09
N ILE A 12 7.13 0.36 5.36
CA ILE A 12 6.02 0.61 4.43
C ILE A 12 4.72 0.24 5.11
N TYR A 13 3.85 1.23 5.33
CA TYR A 13 2.50 1.02 5.83
C TYR A 13 1.61 0.39 4.77
N PHE A 14 0.77 -0.56 5.16
CA PHE A 14 -0.22 -1.15 4.27
C PHE A 14 -1.51 -1.55 5.00
N GLU A 15 -2.60 -1.58 4.23
CA GLU A 15 -3.92 -2.06 4.62
C GLU A 15 -4.34 -3.19 3.67
N THR A 16 -5.07 -4.15 4.21
CA THR A 16 -5.62 -5.27 3.45
C THR A 16 -7.12 -5.33 3.65
N CYS A 17 -7.88 -5.53 2.59
CA CYS A 17 -9.33 -5.74 2.67
C CYS A 17 -9.70 -7.07 2.02
N ASP A 18 -10.41 -7.91 2.77
CA ASP A 18 -10.95 -9.21 2.31
C ASP A 18 -9.93 -10.07 1.55
N LEU A 19 -8.76 -10.27 2.15
CA LEU A 19 -7.72 -11.17 1.63
C LEU A 19 -8.19 -12.62 1.68
N GLU A 20 -8.70 -13.11 0.56
CA GLU A 20 -9.06 -14.50 0.32
C GLU A 20 -8.18 -15.06 -0.80
N SER A 21 -7.67 -16.28 -0.62
CA SER A 21 -6.81 -16.96 -1.61
C SER A 21 -7.53 -17.30 -2.91
N SER A 22 -8.87 -17.36 -2.88
CA SER A 22 -9.74 -17.60 -4.03
C SER A 22 -9.97 -16.36 -4.90
N LYS A 23 -9.75 -15.16 -4.37
CA LYS A 23 -10.00 -13.89 -5.07
C LYS A 23 -8.69 -13.35 -5.69
N PRO A 24 -8.74 -12.81 -6.92
CA PRO A 24 -7.59 -12.09 -7.47
C PRO A 24 -7.27 -10.87 -6.61
N VAL A 25 -5.97 -10.56 -6.49
CA VAL A 25 -5.48 -9.42 -5.70
C VAL A 25 -5.37 -8.18 -6.58
N VAL A 26 -5.96 -7.07 -6.12
CA VAL A 26 -5.78 -5.74 -6.71
C VAL A 26 -4.93 -4.90 -5.75
N VAL A 27 -3.86 -4.32 -6.29
CA VAL A 27 -2.96 -3.42 -5.56
C VAL A 27 -3.16 -1.99 -6.04
N PHE A 28 -3.42 -1.07 -5.13
CA PHE A 28 -3.54 0.35 -5.45
C PHE A 28 -2.18 1.05 -5.38
N LEU A 29 -1.82 1.75 -6.44
CA LEU A 29 -0.62 2.58 -6.50
C LEU A 29 -1.01 4.05 -6.26
N ASN A 30 -0.33 4.71 -5.34
CA ASN A 30 -0.53 6.12 -5.07
C ASN A 30 0.04 6.99 -6.19
N GLY A 31 -0.65 8.08 -6.52
CA GLY A 31 -0.06 9.20 -7.23
C GLY A 31 0.85 10.05 -6.34
N THR A 32 1.38 11.13 -6.91
CA THR A 32 2.16 12.12 -6.15
C THR A 32 1.28 12.80 -5.10
N MET A 33 1.78 12.89 -3.86
CA MET A 33 1.06 13.47 -2.71
C MET A 33 -0.26 12.75 -2.32
N GLN A 34 -0.42 11.49 -2.71
CA GLN A 34 -1.54 10.64 -2.26
C GLN A 34 -1.08 9.62 -1.21
N ASP A 35 -2.03 9.03 -0.51
CA ASP A 35 -1.85 7.96 0.49
C ASP A 35 -3.04 6.97 0.42
N THR A 36 -3.09 5.98 1.30
CA THR A 36 -4.16 4.97 1.31
C THR A 36 -5.57 5.55 1.47
N LEU A 37 -5.73 6.76 2.04
CA LEU A 37 -7.04 7.36 2.29
C LEU A 37 -7.83 7.57 1.00
N TYR A 38 -7.14 7.91 -0.09
CA TYR A 38 -7.75 8.15 -1.40
C TYR A 38 -8.44 6.91 -1.98
N TRP A 39 -7.99 5.72 -1.58
CA TRP A 39 -8.47 4.46 -2.14
C TRP A 39 -9.53 3.77 -1.29
N ARG A 40 -9.72 4.15 -0.02
CA ARG A 40 -10.64 3.44 0.90
C ARG A 40 -12.07 3.32 0.38
N SER A 41 -12.62 4.37 -0.24
CA SER A 41 -13.97 4.33 -0.83
C SER A 41 -14.05 3.34 -2.00
N CYS A 42 -13.03 3.35 -2.88
CA CYS A 42 -12.93 2.42 -4.00
C CYS A 42 -12.76 0.99 -3.50
N ALA A 43 -11.88 0.77 -2.52
CA ALA A 43 -11.61 -0.53 -1.94
C ALA A 43 -12.88 -1.14 -1.31
N ASN A 44 -13.61 -0.36 -0.52
CA ASN A 44 -14.88 -0.80 0.06
C ASN A 44 -15.91 -1.22 -1.00
N SER A 45 -15.87 -0.63 -2.20
CA SER A 45 -16.78 -0.96 -3.31
C SER A 45 -16.33 -2.20 -4.12
N LEU A 46 -15.10 -2.67 -3.92
CA LEU A 46 -14.49 -3.75 -4.70
C LEU A 46 -14.24 -5.03 -3.89
N LYS A 47 -14.21 -4.94 -2.56
CA LYS A 47 -13.80 -6.01 -1.64
C LYS A 47 -14.61 -7.34 -1.74
N GLU A 48 -15.87 -7.27 -2.17
CA GLU A 48 -16.69 -8.47 -2.40
C GLU A 48 -16.17 -9.33 -3.57
N ARG A 49 -15.49 -8.71 -4.53
CA ARG A 49 -15.00 -9.35 -5.77
C ARG A 49 -13.49 -9.60 -5.78
N PHE A 50 -12.75 -8.82 -5.01
CA PHE A 50 -11.29 -8.78 -5.06
C PHE A 50 -10.71 -8.78 -3.65
N SER A 51 -9.57 -9.44 -3.51
CA SER A 51 -8.64 -9.23 -2.41
C SER A 51 -7.91 -7.91 -2.64
N LEU A 52 -7.85 -7.02 -1.67
CA LEU A 52 -7.32 -5.67 -1.88
C LEU A 52 -6.10 -5.39 -1.00
N LEU A 53 -5.08 -4.79 -1.61
CA LEU A 53 -3.90 -4.26 -0.93
C LEU A 53 -3.78 -2.76 -1.23
N LEU A 54 -3.79 -1.95 -0.18
CA LEU A 54 -3.49 -0.53 -0.23
C LEU A 54 -2.18 -0.32 0.52
N TYR A 55 -1.31 0.57 0.04
CA TYR A 55 -0.10 0.92 0.76
C TYR A 55 0.22 2.39 0.61
N ASP A 56 0.90 2.94 1.60
CA ASP A 56 1.50 4.25 1.47
C ASP A 56 2.86 4.08 0.79
N ALA A 57 3.04 4.71 -0.37
CA ALA A 57 4.35 4.65 -1.02
C ALA A 57 5.44 5.26 -0.12
N ARG A 58 6.70 4.93 -0.41
CA ARG A 58 7.84 5.43 0.36
C ARG A 58 7.78 6.97 0.47
N ALA A 59 8.01 7.47 1.68
CA ALA A 59 7.92 8.89 2.03
C ALA A 59 6.52 9.52 1.85
N GLN A 60 5.45 8.73 1.80
CA GLN A 60 4.06 9.19 1.78
C GLN A 60 3.30 8.66 3.00
N GLY A 61 2.25 9.37 3.41
CA GLY A 61 1.35 8.95 4.48
C GLY A 61 2.08 8.51 5.76
N GLN A 62 1.88 7.25 6.15
CA GLN A 62 2.47 6.61 7.32
C GLN A 62 3.75 5.83 7.00
N SER A 63 4.23 5.84 5.76
CA SER A 63 5.46 5.16 5.35
C SER A 63 6.69 6.05 5.54
N ASP A 64 7.79 5.42 5.97
CA ASP A 64 9.07 6.09 6.11
C ASP A 64 9.70 6.41 4.74
N PRO A 65 10.67 7.34 4.68
CA PRO A 65 11.52 7.51 3.50
C PRO A 65 12.64 6.46 3.41
N GLY A 66 13.06 5.88 4.54
CA GLY A 66 14.26 5.04 4.63
C GLY A 66 15.57 5.80 4.44
N ASN A 67 16.66 5.06 4.21
CA ASN A 67 18.01 5.61 4.14
C ASN A 67 18.55 5.78 2.69
N ARG A 68 17.78 5.37 1.68
CA ARG A 68 18.16 5.50 0.26
C ARG A 68 17.44 6.66 -0.41
N LYS A 69 18.05 7.22 -1.46
CA LYS A 69 17.37 8.17 -2.35
C LYS A 69 16.24 7.46 -3.09
N LEU A 70 15.12 8.17 -3.29
CA LEU A 70 13.99 7.66 -4.05
C LEU A 70 14.41 7.35 -5.49
N SER A 71 13.98 6.19 -5.97
CA SER A 71 14.28 5.67 -7.30
C SER A 71 13.12 4.77 -7.75
N LEU A 72 12.92 4.64 -9.07
CA LEU A 72 11.94 3.69 -9.62
C LEU A 72 12.44 2.23 -9.55
N GLN A 73 13.73 2.03 -9.32
CA GLN A 73 14.33 0.71 -9.12
C GLN A 73 14.25 0.33 -7.63
N CYS A 74 13.94 -0.94 -7.40
CA CYS A 74 13.89 -1.56 -6.07
C CYS A 74 15.29 -1.97 -5.59
#